data_AF-A0A524Q6J1-F1
#
_entry.id   AF-A0A524Q6J1-F1
#
_cell.length_a   1.000
_cell.length_b   1.000
_cell.length_c   1.000
_cell.angle_alpha   90.00
_cell.angle_beta   90.00
_cell.angle_gamma   90.00
#
_symmetry.space_group_name_H-M   'P 1'
#
loop_
_entity.id
_entity.type
_entity.pdbx_description
1 polymer ?
#
loop_
_entity_poly.entity_id
_entity_poly.type
_entity_poly.pdbx_seq_one_letter_code
_entity_poly.pdbx_strand_id
1 'polypeptide(L)'
;MKLNNEAKVGLMIAICFTLFIVLVALLAKINVSRSGYTLRVYYGFLNDLRIGAPVKIAGGIRIGHVKSIAQTGEKTEVTVWIEKKY
;
A
#
# COMPACT_ATOMS: atom_id res chain seq x y z
N MET A 1 -10.22 -16.81 -43.84
CA MET A 1 -8.83 -17.31 -43.74
C MET A 1 -8.73 -18.19 -42.50
N LYS A 2 -8.24 -19.43 -42.61
CA LYS A 2 -7.95 -20.26 -41.43
C LYS A 2 -6.69 -19.71 -40.76
N LEU A 3 -6.74 -19.42 -39.46
CA LEU A 3 -5.57 -19.05 -38.68
C LEU A 3 -4.61 -20.24 -38.60
N ASN A 4 -3.34 -20.02 -38.94
CA ASN A 4 -2.29 -21.02 -38.74
C ASN A 4 -2.11 -21.29 -37.23
N ASN A 5 -1.62 -22.48 -36.88
CA ASN A 5 -1.43 -22.88 -35.48
C ASN A 5 -0.50 -21.94 -34.72
N GLU A 6 0.54 -21.41 -35.38
CA GLU A 6 1.44 -20.39 -34.81
C GLU A 6 0.67 -19.12 -34.38
N ALA A 7 -0.26 -18.65 -35.22
CA ALA A 7 -1.07 -17.47 -34.93
C ALA A 7 -2.06 -17.71 -33.78
N LYS A 8 -2.58 -18.94 -33.65
CA LYS A 8 -3.43 -19.33 -32.51
C LYS A 8 -2.64 -19.35 -31.20
N VAL A 9 -1.42 -19.86 -31.22
CA VAL A 9 -0.54 -19.87 -30.03
C VAL A 9 -0.17 -18.44 -29.64
N GLY A 10 0.20 -17.59 -30.60
CA GLY A 10 0.46 -16.18 -30.35
C GLY A 10 -0.73 -15.45 -29.73
N LEU A 11 -1.95 -15.69 -30.23
CA LEU A 11 -3.18 -15.13 -29.68
C LEU A 11 -3.45 -15.61 -28.24
N MET A 12 -3.23 -16.90 -27.96
CA MET A 12 -3.39 -17.46 -26.61
C MET A 12 -2.44 -16.79 -25.62
N ILE A 13 -1.17 -16.62 -25.99
CA ILE A 13 -0.17 -15.96 -25.15
C ILE A 13 -0.56 -14.50 -24.91
N ALA A 14 -0.98 -13.79 -25.97
CA ALA A 14 -1.42 -12.40 -25.85
C ALA A 14 -2.59 -12.25 -24.87
N ILE A 15 -3.62 -13.11 -24.99
CA ILE A 15 -4.79 -13.09 -24.10
C ILE A 15 -4.37 -13.36 -22.64
N CYS A 16 -3.57 -14.40 -22.39
CA CYS A 16 -3.09 -14.71 -21.04
C CYS A 16 -2.27 -13.57 -20.45
N PHE A 17 -1.41 -12.94 -21.25
CA PHE A 17 -0.58 -11.83 -20.79
C PHE A 17 -1.42 -10.58 -20.51
N THR A 18 -2.40 -10.26 -21.35
CA THR A 18 -3.35 -9.18 -21.10
C THR A 18 -4.16 -9.44 -19.83
N LEU A 19 -4.68 -10.66 -19.65
CA LEU A 19 -5.41 -11.04 -18.44
C LEU A 19 -4.52 -10.90 -17.19
N PHE A 20 -3.26 -11.33 -17.27
CA PHE A 20 -2.30 -11.22 -16.18
C PHE A 20 -2.04 -9.76 -15.81
N ILE A 21 -1.83 -8.87 -16.79
CA ILE A 21 -1.67 -7.43 -16.54
C ILE A 21 -2.91 -6.84 -15.86
N VAL A 22 -4.11 -7.22 -16.32
CA VAL A 22 -5.37 -6.76 -15.70
C VAL A 22 -5.47 -7.24 -14.25
N LEU A 23 -5.14 -8.49 -13.97
CA LEU A 23 -5.11 -9.02 -12.60
C LEU A 23 -4.11 -8.27 -11.72
N VAL A 24 -2.88 -8.07 -12.20
CA VAL A 24 -1.86 -7.30 -11.46
C VAL A 24 -2.34 -5.87 -11.22
N ALA A 25 -2.96 -5.21 -12.20
CA ALA A 25 -3.49 -3.87 -12.04
C ALA A 25 -4.65 -3.78 -11.04
N LEU A 26 -5.52 -4.80 -10.97
CA LEU A 26 -6.62 -4.87 -9.99
C LEU A 26 -6.11 -5.16 -8.57
N LEU A 27 -5.13 -6.06 -8.43
CA LEU A 27 -4.56 -6.43 -7.13
C LEU A 27 -3.54 -5.40 -6.63
N ALA A 28 -2.90 -4.69 -7.55
CA ALA A 28 -2.11 -3.53 -7.18
C ALA A 28 -3.04 -2.57 -6.46
N LYS A 29 -2.86 -2.44 -5.14
CA LYS A 29 -3.29 -1.24 -4.42
C LYS A 29 -2.45 -0.10 -4.97
N ILE A 30 -2.81 0.37 -6.16
CA ILE A 30 -2.26 1.59 -6.75
C ILE A 30 -2.71 2.68 -5.78
N ASN A 31 -1.85 2.97 -4.80
CA ASN A 31 -1.98 4.13 -3.94
C ASN A 31 -1.69 5.35 -4.83
N VAL A 32 -2.63 5.64 -5.74
CA VAL A 32 -2.68 6.86 -6.54
C VAL A 32 -2.59 7.98 -5.52
N SER A 33 -1.43 8.64 -5.49
CA SER A 33 -1.04 9.80 -4.69
C SER A 33 -2.16 10.34 -3.80
N ARG A 34 -2.43 9.67 -2.67
CA ARG A 34 -3.35 10.24 -1.68
C ARG A 34 -2.60 11.40 -1.06
N SER A 35 -3.15 12.61 -1.17
CA SER A 35 -2.58 13.78 -0.52
C SER A 35 -2.72 13.62 0.99
N GLY A 36 -1.59 13.70 1.69
CA GLY A 36 -1.51 13.53 3.14
C GLY A 36 -0.18 14.03 3.65
N TYR A 37 -0.04 14.08 4.96
CA TYR A 37 1.16 14.58 5.63
C TYR A 37 1.70 13.52 6.60
N THR A 38 2.98 13.67 6.95
CA THR A 38 3.65 12.78 7.91
C THR A 38 3.89 13.50 9.22
N LEU A 39 3.55 12.87 10.33
CA LEU A 39 3.91 13.32 11.67
C LEU A 39 4.92 12.36 12.27
N ARG A 40 5.88 12.90 13.02
CA ARG A 40 6.84 12.13 13.83
C ARG A 40 6.42 12.24 15.28
N VAL A 41 6.24 11.10 15.93
CA VAL A 41 5.81 11.02 17.33
C VAL A 41 6.81 10.18 18.09
N TYR A 42 7.26 10.67 19.24
CA TYR A 42 8.20 9.97 20.10
C TYR A 42 7.46 9.24 21.20
N TYR A 43 7.74 7.95 21.32
CA TYR A 43 7.22 7.08 22.38
C TYR A 43 8.36 6.55 23.24
N GLY A 44 8.09 6.33 24.52
CA GLY A 44 9.01 5.61 25.41
C GLY A 44 8.92 4.09 25.25
N PHE A 45 7.74 3.57 24.89
CA PHE A 45 7.50 2.15 24.69
C PHE A 45 6.35 1.94 23.68
N LEU A 46 6.53 1.00 22.74
CA LEU A 46 5.59 0.77 21.64
C LEU A 46 4.73 -0.48 21.75
N ASN A 47 4.99 -1.36 22.73
CA ASN A 47 4.29 -2.64 22.88
C ASN A 47 4.24 -3.42 21.55
N ASP A 48 3.06 -3.70 20.99
CA ASP A 48 2.87 -4.40 19.69
C ASP A 48 2.53 -3.45 18.52
N LEU A 49 3.02 -2.20 18.54
CA LEU A 49 2.83 -1.30 17.41
C LEU A 49 3.66 -1.76 16.20
N ARG A 50 3.00 -1.95 15.06
CA ARG A 50 3.64 -2.42 13.82
C ARG A 50 3.53 -1.41 12.70
N ILE A 51 4.47 -1.49 11.76
CA ILE A 51 4.39 -0.77 10.48
C ILE A 51 3.10 -1.19 9.76
N GLY A 52 2.36 -0.22 9.23
CA GLY A 52 1.06 -0.42 8.60
C GLY A 52 -0.14 -0.42 9.55
N ALA A 53 0.08 -0.36 10.87
CA ALA A 53 -1.00 -0.28 11.85
C ALA A 53 -1.89 0.97 11.61
N PRO A 54 -3.22 0.87 11.79
CA PRO A 54 -4.13 1.98 11.51
C PRO A 54 -4.01 3.08 12.58
N VAL A 55 -3.88 4.33 12.13
CA VAL A 55 -3.99 5.51 13.00
C VAL A 55 -5.46 5.88 13.10
N LYS A 56 -5.97 6.01 14.33
CA LYS A 56 -7.39 6.26 14.61
C LYS A 56 -7.59 7.51 15.46
N ILE A 57 -8.69 8.22 15.25
CA ILE A 57 -9.12 9.37 16.06
C ILE A 57 -10.58 9.19 16.50
N ALA A 58 -11.01 9.95 17.51
CA ALA A 58 -12.41 10.08 17.93
C ALA A 58 -13.15 8.74 18.10
N GLY A 59 -12.56 7.81 18.86
CA GLY A 59 -13.21 6.54 19.20
C GLY A 59 -13.16 5.46 18.11
N GLY A 60 -12.45 5.66 16.98
CA GLY A 60 -12.14 4.55 16.07
C GLY A 60 -12.02 4.89 14.58
N ILE A 61 -12.24 6.14 14.18
CA ILE A 61 -12.18 6.56 12.77
C ILE A 61 -10.74 6.44 12.29
N ARG A 62 -10.50 5.59 11.28
CA ARG A 62 -9.18 5.43 10.67
C ARG A 62 -8.86 6.64 9.78
N ILE A 63 -7.80 7.36 10.13
CA ILE A 63 -7.34 8.57 9.43
C ILE A 63 -5.97 8.39 8.74
N GLY A 64 -5.30 7.27 9.02
CA GLY A 64 -3.93 7.09 8.58
C GLY A 64 -3.36 5.72 8.88
N HIS A 65 -2.03 5.63 8.79
CA HIS A 65 -1.28 4.43 9.13
C HIS A 65 0.14 4.76 9.61
N VAL A 66 0.74 3.83 10.35
CA VAL A 66 2.15 3.89 10.73
C VAL A 66 3.01 3.62 9.49
N LYS A 67 3.87 4.56 9.14
CA LYS A 67 4.76 4.50 7.97
C LYS A 67 6.10 3.86 8.31
N SER A 68 6.70 4.23 9.44
CA SER A 68 7.95 3.65 9.92
C SER A 68 8.09 3.78 11.43
N ILE A 69 8.93 2.91 11.99
CA ILE A 69 9.30 2.90 13.40
C ILE A 69 10.82 2.84 13.44
N ALA A 70 11.45 3.77 14.15
CA ALA A 70 12.91 3.84 14.31
C ALA A 70 13.26 4.08 15.78
N GLN A 71 14.22 3.33 16.32
CA GLN A 71 14.74 3.57 17.66
C GLN A 71 15.92 4.55 17.57
N THR A 72 15.83 5.68 18.27
CA THR A 72 16.91 6.67 18.34
C THR A 72 17.24 6.94 19.80
N GLY A 73 18.29 6.27 20.29
CA GLY A 73 18.69 6.34 21.71
C GLY A 73 17.60 5.76 22.62
N GLU A 74 17.15 6.55 23.60
CA GLU A 74 16.15 6.14 24.59
C GLU A 74 14.70 6.25 24.10
N LYS A 75 14.45 6.88 22.94
CA LYS A 75 13.08 7.10 22.42
C LYS A 75 12.87 6.35 21.11
N THR A 76 11.65 5.87 20.91
CA THR A 76 11.22 5.32 19.63
C THR A 76 10.47 6.37 18.84
N GLU A 77 11.00 6.73 17.68
CA GLU A 77 10.34 7.59 16.71
C GLU A 77 9.38 6.78 15.84
N VAL A 78 8.11 7.16 15.86
CA VAL A 78 7.08 6.60 15.00
C VAL A 78 6.69 7.67 13.98
N THR A 79 6.93 7.38 12.71
CA THR A 79 6.41 8.22 11.63
C THR A 79 5.04 7.68 11.21
N VAL A 80 4.02 8.52 11.34
CA VAL A 80 2.66 8.21 10.88
C VAL A 80 2.32 9.06 9.66
N TRP A 81 1.54 8.49 8.75
CA TRP A 81 0.95 9.22 7.64
C TRP A 81 -0.55 9.39 7.87
N ILE A 82 -1.05 10.60 7.66
CA ILE A 82 -2.45 10.99 7.86
C ILE A 82 -3.00 11.57 6.56
N GLU A 83 -4.23 11.20 6.22
CA GLU A 83 -4.95 11.77 5.07
C GLU A 83 -5.21 13.26 5.29
N LYS A 84 -4.93 14.11 4.29
CA LYS A 84 -5.07 15.57 4.39
C LYS A 84 -6.49 16.06 4.72
N LYS A 85 -7.50 15.19 4.54
CA LYS A 85 -8.89 15.48 4.88
C LYS A 85 -9.11 15.66 6.40
N TYR A 86 -8.18 15.15 7.22
CA TYR A 86 -8.23 15.18 8.69
C TYR A 86 -7.05 15.98 9.27
#